data_AF-A0A520H3F7-F1
#
_entry.id   AF-A0A520H3F7-F1
#
_cell.length_a   1.000
_cell.length_b   1.000
_cell.length_c   1.000
_cell.angle_alpha   90.00
_cell.angle_beta   90.00
_cell.angle_gamma   90.00
#
_symmetry.space_group_name_H-M   'P 1'
#
loop_
_entity.id
_entity.type
_entity.pdbx_description
1 polymer ?
#
loop_
_entity_poly.entity_id
_entity_poly.type
_entity_poly.pdbx_seq_one_letter_code
_entity_poly.pdbx_strand_id
1 'polypeptide(L)'
;GYEAQVRPRSGLAAKQGITCLNTPGTIDADYRGEIKVILINLSGEEQVINPGDRIAQIVIQKVEQVSWKLAQELESTERNAGGFGHTGKN
;
A
#
# COMPACT_ATOMS: atom_id res chain seq x y z
N GLY A 1 -16.23 -7.08 2.06
CA GLY A 1 -15.76 -7.28 3.45
C GLY A 1 -14.93 -6.09 3.88
N TYR A 2 -13.96 -6.30 4.76
CA TYR A 2 -12.96 -5.30 5.15
C TYR A 2 -11.55 -5.88 4.99
N GLU A 3 -10.58 -5.03 4.71
CA GLU A 3 -9.17 -5.34 4.85
C GLU A 3 -8.51 -4.32 5.80
N ALA A 4 -7.36 -4.69 6.36
CA ALA A 4 -6.48 -3.73 7.00
C ALA A 4 -5.27 -3.45 6.09
N GLN A 5 -4.78 -2.21 6.11
CA GLN A 5 -3.63 -1.77 5.33
C GLN A 5 -2.56 -1.20 6.26
N VAL A 6 -1.39 -1.83 6.30
CA VAL A 6 -0.19 -1.31 6.94
C VAL A 6 0.46 -0.28 6.01
N ARG A 7 0.63 0.95 6.49
CA ARG A 7 1.20 2.08 5.74
C ARG A 7 2.37 2.72 6.49
N PRO A 8 3.36 3.30 5.79
CA PRO A 8 4.46 4.02 6.42
C PRO A 8 3.95 5.30 7.10
N ARG A 9 4.71 5.75 8.11
CA ARG A 9 4.50 7.07 8.71
C ARG A 9 5.30 8.11 7.91
N SER A 10 4.66 9.21 7.53
CA SER A 10 5.28 10.25 6.70
C SER A 10 6.58 10.82 7.28
N GLY A 11 6.64 11.00 8.60
CA GLY A 11 7.84 11.48 9.28
C GLY A 11 9.05 10.54 9.15
N LEU A 12 8.84 9.22 9.29
CA LEU A 12 9.90 8.22 9.12
C LEU A 12 10.37 8.17 7.66
N ALA A 13 9.42 8.17 6.72
CA ALA A 13 9.74 8.13 5.30
C ALA A 13 10.51 9.37 4.83
N ALA A 14 10.04 10.57 5.18
CA ALA A 14 10.62 11.82 4.69
C ALA A 14 11.92 12.23 5.41
N LYS A 15 12.09 11.89 6.69
CA LYS A 15 13.24 12.34 7.49
C LYS A 15 14.32 11.27 7.69
N GLN A 16 13.95 10.00 7.64
CA GLN A 16 14.85 8.87 7.94
C GLN A 16 14.94 7.87 6.79
N GLY A 17 14.21 8.06 5.69
CA GLY A 17 14.17 7.12 4.57
C GLY A 17 13.61 5.74 4.94
N ILE A 18 12.94 5.60 6.09
CA ILE A 18 12.34 4.34 6.54
C ILE A 18 10.91 4.24 6.00
N THR A 19 10.62 3.19 5.25
CA THR A 19 9.29 2.90 4.73
C THR A 19 8.93 1.42 4.86
N CYS A 20 7.69 1.06 4.55
CA CYS A 20 7.26 -0.33 4.47
C CYS A 20 7.45 -0.83 3.03
N LEU A 21 8.24 -1.89 2.85
CA LEU A 21 8.63 -2.42 1.53
C LEU A 21 7.41 -2.85 0.70
N ASN A 22 6.40 -3.43 1.34
CA ASN A 22 5.18 -3.92 0.71
C ASN A 22 4.02 -2.91 0.79
N THR A 23 4.30 -1.60 0.97
CA THR A 23 3.22 -0.62 1.18
C THR A 23 2.30 -0.44 -0.03
N PRO A 24 0.97 -0.33 0.16
CA PRO A 24 0.25 -0.66 1.39
C PRO A 24 0.25 -2.18 1.64
N GLY A 25 0.64 -2.60 2.84
CA GLY A 25 0.65 -4.02 3.21
C GLY A 25 -0.75 -4.48 3.55
N THR A 26 -1.35 -5.33 2.71
CA THR A 26 -2.70 -5.87 2.91
C THR A 26 -2.73 -6.97 3.97
N ILE A 27 -3.69 -6.88 4.89
CA ILE A 27 -4.02 -7.93 5.86
C ILE A 27 -5.44 -8.42 5.56
N ASP A 28 -5.54 -9.71 5.23
CA ASP A 28 -6.80 -10.37 4.92
C ASP A 28 -7.73 -10.48 6.14
N ALA A 29 -9.04 -10.47 5.88
CA ALA A 29 -10.08 -10.46 6.91
C ALA A 29 -10.07 -11.71 7.83
N ASP A 30 -9.55 -12.83 7.33
CA ASP A 30 -9.46 -14.10 8.03
C ASP A 30 -8.10 -14.35 8.68
N TYR A 31 -7.13 -13.44 8.52
CA TYR A 31 -5.83 -13.55 9.18
C TYR A 31 -5.95 -13.38 10.70
N ARG A 32 -5.29 -14.26 11.45
CA ARG A 32 -5.29 -14.27 12.93
C ARG A 32 -3.89 -14.34 13.55
N GLY A 33 -2.85 -14.31 12.72
CA GLY A 33 -1.47 -14.32 13.20
C GLY A 33 -1.01 -12.94 13.69
N GLU A 34 0.24 -12.90 14.13
CA GLU A 34 0.91 -11.65 14.49
C GLU A 34 1.13 -10.77 13.26
N ILE A 35 0.74 -9.49 13.35
CA ILE A 35 0.99 -8.53 12.28
C ILE A 35 2.47 -8.11 12.34
N LYS A 36 3.18 -8.33 11.22
CA LYS A 36 4.57 -7.90 11.04
C LYS A 36 4.67 -6.75 10.05
N VAL A 37 5.66 -5.89 10.24
CA VAL A 37 5.94 -4.76 9.34
C VAL A 37 7.26 -5.01 8.64
N ILE A 38 7.23 -5.11 7.30
CA ILE A 38 8.43 -5.31 6.49
C ILE A 38 9.04 -3.93 6.21
N LEU A 39 9.95 -3.50 7.08
CA LEU A 39 10.63 -2.21 6.94
C LEU A 39 11.82 -2.30 5.97
N ILE A 40 12.05 -1.22 5.24
CA ILE A 40 13.25 -1.01 4.43
C ILE A 40 13.81 0.39 4.70
N ASN A 41 15.15 0.47 4.76
CA ASN A 41 15.88 1.72 4.86
C ASN A 41 16.41 2.13 3.48
N LEU A 42 15.93 3.28 2.99
CA LEU A 42 16.30 3.87 1.70
C LEU A 42 17.17 5.12 1.85
N SER A 43 17.57 5.50 3.08
CA SER A 43 18.32 6.73 3.32
C SER A 43 19.80 6.64 2.94
N GLY A 44 20.36 5.43 2.84
CA GLY A 44 21.80 5.23 2.71
C GLY A 44 22.60 5.50 4.00
N GLU A 45 21.93 5.90 5.08
CA GLU A 45 22.50 6.12 6.41
C GLU A 45 22.00 5.05 7.39
N GLU A 46 22.74 4.80 8.47
CA GLU A 46 22.26 3.90 9.54
C GLU A 46 21.03 4.49 10.24
N GLN A 47 20.03 3.65 10.50
CA GLN A 47 18.81 4.02 11.20
C GLN A 47 18.53 3.01 12.31
N VAL A 48 18.25 3.50 13.51
CA VAL A 48 18.00 2.67 14.70
C VAL A 48 16.52 2.75 15.07
N ILE A 49 15.91 1.58 15.28
CA ILE A 49 14.55 1.44 15.77
C ILE A 49 14.61 0.80 17.15
N ASN A 50 13.97 1.43 18.13
CA ASN A 50 13.95 0.96 19.51
C ASN A 50 12.64 0.25 19.83
N PRO A 51 12.64 -0.68 20.79
CA PRO A 51 11.41 -1.24 21.33
C PRO A 51 10.43 -0.14 21.78
N GLY A 52 9.19 -0.21 21.33
CA GLY A 52 8.14 0.78 21.61
C GLY A 52 8.03 1.91 20.58
N ASP A 53 8.94 2.01 19.61
CA ASP A 53 8.83 3.00 18.55
C ASP A 53 7.59 2.75 17.68
N ARG A 54 6.88 3.85 17.35
CA ARG A 54 5.77 3.81 16.41
C ARG A 54 6.33 3.79 14.98
N ILE A 55 6.39 2.61 14.36
CA ILE A 55 7.06 2.42 13.05
C ILE A 55 6.14 2.45 11.83
N ALA A 56 4.85 2.20 12.01
CA ALA A 56 3.85 2.17 10.94
C ALA A 56 2.48 2.64 11.45
N GLN A 57 1.49 2.64 10.58
CA GLN A 57 0.09 2.90 10.90
C GLN A 57 -0.82 1.95 10.13
N ILE A 58 -2.00 1.66 10.68
CA ILE A 58 -2.99 0.75 10.07
C ILE A 58 -4.25 1.53 9.73
N VAL A 59 -4.80 1.29 8.53
CA VAL A 59 -6.11 1.79 8.08
C VAL A 59 -7.01 0.60 7.79
N ILE A 60 -8.25 0.62 8.29
CA ILE A 60 -9.27 -0.38 7.93
C ILE A 60 -10.13 0.18 6.80
N GLN A 61 -10.30 -0.57 5.73
CA GLN A 61 -11.05 -0.14 4.54
C GLN A 61 -12.07 -1.19 4.12
N LYS A 62 -13.23 -0.75 3.65
CA LYS A 62 -14.21 -1.63 3.00
C LYS A 62 -13.70 -2.04 1.63
N VAL A 63 -13.79 -3.34 1.32
CA VAL A 63 -13.44 -3.91 0.02
C VAL A 63 -14.62 -4.63 -0.59
N GLU A 64 -14.77 -4.53 -1.91
CA GLU A 64 -15.80 -5.22 -2.67
C GLU A 64 -15.30 -6.59 -3.14
N GLN A 65 -16.15 -7.60 -3.02
CA GLN A 65 -15.87 -8.92 -3.58
C GLN A 65 -16.40 -8.97 -5.01
N VAL A 66 -15.50 -9.08 -5.99
CA VAL A 66 -15.87 -9.02 -7.40
C VAL A 66 -16.19 -10.42 -7.92
N SER A 67 -17.28 -10.54 -8.67
CA SER A 67 -17.55 -11.71 -9.52
C SER A 67 -17.21 -11.36 -10.97
N TRP A 68 -16.28 -12.10 -11.55
CA TRP A 68 -15.84 -11.87 -12.93
C TRP A 68 -16.93 -12.27 -13.94
N LYS A 69 -17.17 -11.41 -14.93
CA LYS A 69 -18.04 -11.68 -16.08
C LYS A 69 -17.22 -11.58 -17.36
N LEU A 70 -17.01 -12.70 -18.03
CA LEU A 70 -16.28 -12.73 -19.29
C LEU A 70 -17.08 -12.00 -20.38
N ALA A 71 -16.41 -11.15 -21.16
CA ALA A 71 -16.99 -10.42 -22.28
C ALA A 71 -16.00 -10.44 -23.46
N GLN A 72 -16.53 -10.39 -24.69
CA GLN A 72 -15.69 -10.32 -25.89
C GLN A 72 -15.09 -8.92 -26.08
N GLU A 73 -15.84 -7.87 -25.71
CA GLU A 73 -15.44 -6.47 -25.84
C GLU A 73 -15.96 -5.65 -24.65
N LEU A 74 -15.28 -4.54 -24.34
CA LEU A 74 -15.67 -3.54 -23.34
C LEU A 74 -16.14 -2.26 -24.04
N GLU A 75 -17.06 -1.52 -23.42
CA GLU A 75 -17.52 -0.23 -23.93
C GLU A 75 -16.37 0.81 -23.93
N SER A 76 -16.36 1.67 -24.95
CA SER A 76 -15.37 2.76 -25.05
C SER A 76 -15.61 3.83 -23.99
N THR A 77 -14.54 4.29 -23.35
CA THR A 77 -14.56 5.45 -22.44
C THR A 77 -13.59 6.52 -22.96
N GLU A 78 -13.71 7.76 -22.47
CA GLU A 78 -12.78 8.85 -22.82
C GLU A 78 -11.31 8.51 -22.48
N ARG A 79 -11.09 7.72 -21.43
CA ARG A 79 -9.74 7.26 -21.04
C ARG A 79 -9.27 6.06 -21.87
N ASN A 80 -10.18 5.12 -22.18
CA ASN A 80 -9.90 3.86 -22.87
C ASN A 80 -8.59 3.20 -22.38
N ALA A 81 -7.64 2.89 -23.27
CA ALA A 81 -6.34 2.29 -22.94
C ALA A 81 -5.29 3.28 -22.34
N GLY A 82 -5.66 4.53 -22.06
CA GLY A 82 -4.75 5.54 -21.51
C GLY A 82 -4.28 5.25 -20.08
N GLY A 83 -2.96 5.13 -19.89
CA GLY A 83 -2.30 4.92 -18.60
C GLY A 83 -0.91 5.59 -18.56
N PHE A 84 -0.19 5.46 -17.44
CA PHE A 84 1.22 5.92 -17.30
C PHE A 84 1.49 7.37 -17.74
N GLY A 85 0.77 8.34 -17.18
CA GLY A 85 1.01 9.76 -17.50
C GLY A 85 0.29 10.26 -18.77
N HIS A 86 -0.68 9.51 -19.28
CA HIS A 86 -1.51 9.86 -20.44
C HIS A 86 -2.15 11.28 -20.40
N THR A 87 -2.27 11.92 -19.24
CA THR A 87 -2.81 13.28 -19.09
C THR A 87 -1.75 14.38 -19.11
N GLY A 88 -0.46 14.03 -19.25
CA GLY A 88 0.66 14.97 -19.35
C GLY A 88 1.02 15.67 -18.03
N LYS A 89 2.17 15.30 -17.48
CA LYS A 89 3.15 16.15 -16.77
C LYS A 89 4.29 15.24 -16.32
N ASN A 90 5.40 15.34 -17.07
CA ASN A 90 6.64 14.54 -17.06
C ASN A 90 6.59 13.29 -17.94
#